data_AF-A0A6A0BD30-F1
#
_entry.id   AF-A0A6A0BD30-F1
#
_cell.length_a   1.000
_cell.length_b   1.000
_cell.length_c   1.000
_cell.angle_alpha   90.00
_cell.angle_beta   90.00
_cell.angle_gamma   90.00
#
_symmetry.space_group_name_H-M   'P 1'
#
loop_
_entity.id
_entity.type
_entity.pdbx_description
1 polymer ?
#
loop_
_entity_poly.entity_id
_entity_poly.type
_entity_poly.pdbx_seq_one_letter_code
_entity_poly.pdbx_strand_id
1 'polypeptide(L)'
;MTKEQIEEMYAKRIPHSLGNMRSPKQKLTFKELEIYYSEQKKKLNDEFLASLDLVDDDGHFNYAAYLLADENGVSIKVAKYSGTTKVDLIENEEYGYRCLITATKNILEKLKVEIRTFTKITATKRLERQMIDALALKEAVINAIVHTDFSREVPPVVEIFSDRLTVTSYGGLPLGLSRENFFRCRSMPRNRELMRVFHDVDLVEQLGSGMSRMMEV
;
A
#
# COMPACT_ATOMS: atom_id res chain seq x y z
N MET A 1 -22.68 -24.05 -18.62
CA MET A 1 -22.31 -23.41 -17.35
C MET A 1 -23.10 -22.13 -17.23
N THR A 2 -23.84 -21.93 -16.14
CA THR A 2 -24.53 -20.67 -15.85
C THR A 2 -23.57 -19.65 -15.27
N LYS A 3 -23.94 -18.37 -15.32
CA LYS A 3 -23.14 -17.28 -14.74
C LYS A 3 -22.92 -17.48 -13.24
N GLU A 4 -23.93 -18.00 -12.54
CA GLU A 4 -23.82 -18.38 -11.12
C GLU A 4 -22.85 -19.54 -10.89
N GLN A 5 -22.84 -20.57 -11.75
CA GLN A 5 -21.87 -21.67 -11.65
C GLN A 5 -20.43 -21.20 -11.88
N ILE A 6 -20.23 -20.21 -12.75
CA ILE A 6 -18.92 -19.57 -12.97
C ILE A 6 -18.54 -18.77 -11.72
N GLU A 7 -19.42 -17.92 -11.20
CA GLU A 7 -19.18 -17.14 -9.98
C GLU A 7 -18.92 -18.03 -8.76
N GLU A 8 -19.62 -19.15 -8.64
CA GLU A 8 -19.43 -20.13 -7.55
C GLU A 8 -18.11 -20.90 -7.69
N MET A 9 -17.67 -21.22 -8.91
CA MET A 9 -16.34 -21.78 -9.16
C MET A 9 -15.22 -20.77 -8.89
N TYR A 10 -15.42 -19.48 -9.17
CA TYR A 10 -14.49 -18.42 -8.80
C TYR A 10 -14.49 -18.14 -7.29
N ALA A 11 -15.64 -18.26 -6.62
CA ALA A 11 -15.75 -18.12 -5.17
C ALA A 11 -15.11 -19.30 -4.41
N LYS A 12 -15.06 -20.49 -5.02
CA LYS A 12 -14.36 -21.68 -4.50
C LYS A 12 -12.86 -21.68 -4.78
N ARG A 13 -12.32 -20.74 -5.56
CA ARG A 13 -10.86 -20.55 -5.61
C ARG A 13 -10.43 -20.02 -4.25
N ILE A 14 -9.55 -20.77 -3.59
CA ILE A 14 -8.87 -20.35 -2.36
C ILE A 14 -8.38 -18.91 -2.62
N PRO A 15 -8.75 -17.92 -1.79
CA PRO A 15 -8.22 -16.58 -1.93
C PRO A 15 -6.70 -16.68 -2.00
N HIS A 16 -6.10 -16.10 -3.04
CA HIS A 16 -4.65 -15.92 -3.12
C HIS A 16 -4.25 -14.93 -2.02
N SER A 17 -4.28 -15.37 -0.76
CA SER A 17 -3.72 -14.63 0.37
C SER A 17 -2.22 -14.80 0.32
N LEU A 18 -1.49 -13.71 0.52
CA LEU A 18 -0.03 -13.76 0.61
C LEU A 18 0.42 -14.68 1.75
N GLY A 19 -0.40 -14.84 2.79
CA GLY A 19 -0.20 -15.79 3.88
C GLY A 19 -0.08 -17.26 3.43
N ASN A 20 -0.76 -17.64 2.35
CA ASN A 20 -0.75 -19.02 1.82
C ASN A 20 0.35 -19.26 0.78
N MET A 21 1.07 -18.21 0.38
CA MET A 21 2.12 -18.29 -0.62
C MET A 21 3.46 -18.41 0.09
N ARG A 22 4.23 -19.46 -0.20
CA ARG A 22 5.56 -19.61 0.39
C ARG A 22 6.51 -18.52 -0.11
N SER A 23 7.32 -17.96 0.78
CA SER A 23 8.34 -16.97 0.41
C SER A 23 9.39 -17.60 -0.52
N PRO A 24 9.83 -16.89 -1.57
CA PRO A 24 10.96 -17.28 -2.42
C PRO A 24 12.28 -17.44 -1.64
N LYS A 25 12.43 -16.69 -0.53
CA LYS A 25 13.61 -16.72 0.34
C LYS A 25 13.21 -17.05 1.78
N GLN A 26 13.88 -18.02 2.40
CA GLN A 26 13.60 -18.42 3.79
C GLN A 26 14.60 -17.83 4.79
N LYS A 27 15.73 -17.28 4.32
CA LYS A 27 16.69 -16.53 5.12
C LYS A 27 16.29 -15.04 5.06
N LEU A 28 15.39 -14.63 5.94
CA LEU A 28 14.87 -13.27 6.04
C LEU A 28 15.27 -12.63 7.37
N THR A 29 15.42 -11.30 7.38
CA THR A 29 15.60 -10.50 8.60
C THR A 29 14.52 -9.42 8.65
N PHE A 30 14.17 -8.97 9.87
CA PHE A 30 13.01 -8.11 10.11
C PHE A 30 13.33 -6.92 11.00
N LYS A 31 14.58 -6.42 10.98
CA LYS A 31 15.03 -5.34 11.87
C LYS A 31 14.22 -4.07 11.70
N GLU A 32 13.89 -3.69 10.46
CA GLU A 32 13.07 -2.51 10.18
C GLU A 32 11.66 -2.66 10.75
N LEU A 33 11.05 -3.84 10.58
CA LEU A 33 9.73 -4.15 11.13
C LEU A 33 9.74 -4.12 12.67
N GLU A 34 10.76 -4.71 13.29
CA GLU A 34 10.94 -4.72 14.74
C GLU A 34 11.09 -3.30 15.32
N ILE A 35 11.82 -2.41 14.64
CA ILE A 35 11.93 -1.00 15.03
C ILE A 35 10.54 -0.35 15.07
N TYR A 36 9.73 -0.52 14.03
CA TYR A 36 8.39 0.09 13.99
C TYR A 36 7.45 -0.45 15.07
N TYR A 37 7.53 -1.74 15.39
CA TYR A 37 6.71 -2.31 16.47
C TYR A 37 7.22 -1.89 17.87
N SER A 38 8.53 -1.70 18.02
CA SER A 38 9.14 -1.19 19.24
C SER A 38 8.73 0.26 19.51
N GLU A 39 8.67 1.11 18.47
CA GLU A 39 8.14 2.48 18.56
C GLU A 39 6.71 2.50 19.10
N GLN A 40 5.91 1.48 18.74
CA GLN A 40 4.53 1.31 19.18
C GLN A 40 4.38 0.60 20.54
N LYS A 41 5.49 0.40 21.28
CA LYS A 41 5.53 -0.27 22.58
C LYS A 41 4.95 -1.69 22.55
N LYS A 42 4.97 -2.36 21.39
CA LYS A 42 4.53 -3.75 21.27
C LYS A 42 5.65 -4.70 21.68
N LYS A 43 5.28 -5.84 22.26
CA LYS A 43 6.25 -6.86 22.69
C LYS A 43 6.74 -7.64 21.48
N LEU A 44 8.04 -7.63 21.27
CA LEU A 44 8.73 -8.52 20.33
C LEU A 44 9.13 -9.77 21.10
N ASN A 45 8.45 -10.88 20.84
CA ASN A 45 8.79 -12.20 21.36
C ASN A 45 9.13 -13.15 20.20
N ASP A 46 9.58 -14.36 20.51
CA ASP A 46 9.92 -15.36 19.48
C ASP A 46 8.71 -15.77 18.62
N GLU A 47 7.49 -15.56 19.14
CA GLU A 47 6.22 -15.78 18.44
C GLU A 47 5.75 -14.57 17.64
N PHE A 48 6.50 -13.45 17.60
CA PHE A 48 6.06 -12.19 17.00
C PHE A 48 5.64 -12.36 15.55
N LEU A 49 6.48 -13.03 14.75
CA LEU A 49 6.21 -13.26 13.33
C LEU A 49 5.06 -14.24 13.11
N ALA A 50 4.94 -15.28 13.95
CA ALA A 50 3.82 -16.21 13.91
C ALA A 50 2.50 -15.51 14.29
N SER A 51 2.55 -14.62 15.27
CA SER A 51 1.38 -13.85 15.72
C SER A 51 0.82 -12.96 14.61
N LEU A 52 1.65 -12.54 13.66
CA LEU A 52 1.30 -11.72 12.49
C LEU A 52 0.90 -12.56 11.26
N ASP A 53 0.76 -13.88 11.41
CA ASP A 53 0.47 -14.81 10.32
C ASP A 53 1.52 -14.71 9.18
N LEU A 54 2.80 -14.49 9.52
CA LEU A 54 3.92 -14.41 8.56
C LEU A 54 4.65 -15.75 8.38
N VAL A 55 4.30 -16.74 9.20
CA VAL A 55 4.87 -18.08 9.21
C VAL A 55 3.73 -19.08 8.99
N ASP A 56 3.95 -20.08 8.15
CA ASP A 56 2.99 -21.18 7.95
C ASP A 56 3.06 -22.23 9.07
N ASP A 57 2.12 -23.18 9.07
CA ASP A 57 2.04 -24.25 10.07
C ASP A 57 3.30 -25.13 10.12
N ASP A 58 4.06 -25.18 9.02
CA ASP A 58 5.33 -25.92 8.89
C ASP A 58 6.55 -25.11 9.34
N GLY A 59 6.37 -23.86 9.78
CA GLY A 59 7.45 -22.98 10.26
C GLY A 59 8.19 -22.21 9.16
N HIS A 60 7.68 -22.18 7.92
CA HIS A 60 8.27 -21.43 6.82
C HIS A 60 7.67 -20.03 6.67
N PHE A 61 8.49 -19.09 6.21
CA PHE A 61 8.02 -17.75 5.89
C PHE A 61 7.15 -17.75 4.64
N ASN A 62 6.05 -17.01 4.72
CA ASN A 62 5.15 -16.76 3.59
C ASN A 62 5.52 -15.47 2.83
N TYR A 63 4.77 -15.16 1.77
CA TYR A 63 5.08 -14.06 0.88
C TYR A 63 4.82 -12.70 1.54
N ALA A 64 3.90 -12.60 2.50
CA ALA A 64 3.75 -11.37 3.28
C ALA A 64 5.02 -11.10 4.12
N ALA A 65 5.61 -12.14 4.70
CA ALA A 65 6.89 -12.05 5.40
C ALA A 65 8.00 -11.59 4.45
N TYR A 66 8.05 -12.12 3.23
CA TYR A 66 9.01 -11.69 2.22
C TYR A 66 8.90 -10.19 1.91
N LEU A 67 7.68 -9.64 1.79
CA LEU A 67 7.47 -8.22 1.53
C LEU A 67 7.87 -7.33 2.73
N LEU A 68 7.73 -7.84 3.95
CA LEU A 68 8.03 -7.11 5.19
C LEU A 68 9.47 -7.29 5.67
N ALA A 69 10.26 -8.14 5.02
CA ALA A 69 11.67 -8.35 5.33
C ALA A 69 12.51 -7.11 4.99
N ASP A 70 13.68 -7.00 5.63
CA ASP A 70 14.66 -5.92 5.41
C ASP A 70 15.17 -5.89 3.96
N GLU A 71 15.15 -7.04 3.28
CA GLU A 71 15.49 -7.16 1.85
C GLU A 71 14.43 -7.99 1.12
N ASN A 72 13.84 -7.41 0.08
CA ASN A 72 12.92 -8.10 -0.83
C ASN A 72 13.25 -7.76 -2.29
N GLY A 73 12.50 -8.31 -3.24
CA GLY A 73 12.71 -8.10 -4.69
C GLY A 73 11.77 -7.07 -5.30
N VAL A 74 10.98 -6.37 -4.48
CA VAL A 74 9.90 -5.51 -4.96
C VAL A 74 10.44 -4.10 -5.17
N SER A 75 10.30 -3.60 -6.40
CA SER A 75 10.74 -2.27 -6.82
C SER A 75 9.55 -1.31 -6.97
N ILE A 76 9.31 -0.45 -5.98
CA ILE A 76 8.26 0.58 -6.08
C ILE A 76 8.87 1.84 -6.65
N LYS A 77 8.37 2.29 -7.81
CA LYS A 77 8.89 3.45 -8.54
C LYS A 77 8.02 4.68 -8.35
N VAL A 78 8.68 5.81 -8.17
CA VAL A 78 8.09 7.15 -8.20
C VAL A 78 8.68 7.88 -9.40
N ALA A 79 7.85 8.11 -10.41
CA ALA A 79 8.24 8.79 -11.64
C ALA A 79 7.61 10.18 -11.72
N LYS A 80 8.36 11.18 -12.19
CA LYS A 80 7.87 12.54 -12.40
C LYS A 80 8.04 12.94 -13.86
N TYR A 81 7.00 13.50 -14.43
CA TYR A 81 6.94 13.95 -15.81
C TYR A 81 6.74 15.47 -15.88
N SER A 82 7.33 16.12 -16.88
CA SER A 82 7.21 17.57 -17.06
C SER A 82 5.82 17.99 -17.56
N GLY A 83 5.20 17.12 -18.36
CA GLY A 83 3.89 17.33 -18.95
C GLY A 83 2.79 16.51 -18.27
N THR A 84 1.69 16.35 -19.02
CA THR A 84 0.51 15.57 -18.60
C THR A 84 0.55 14.12 -19.11
N THR A 85 1.60 13.77 -19.86
CA THR A 85 1.81 12.47 -20.52
C THR A 85 3.10 11.82 -20.05
N LYS A 86 3.26 10.51 -20.32
CA LYS A 86 4.46 9.72 -19.93
C LYS A 86 5.62 9.86 -20.92
N VAL A 87 5.80 11.03 -21.52
CA VAL A 87 6.83 11.26 -22.56
C VAL A 87 8.09 11.85 -21.93
N ASP A 88 7.94 13.00 -21.28
CA ASP A 88 9.08 13.78 -20.78
C ASP A 88 9.37 13.46 -19.31
N LEU A 89 10.06 12.34 -19.07
CA LEU A 89 10.48 11.91 -17.73
C LEU A 89 11.55 12.86 -17.18
N ILE A 90 11.24 13.52 -16.06
CA ILE A 90 12.18 14.38 -15.32
C ILE A 90 12.95 13.56 -14.29
N GLU A 91 12.26 12.66 -13.60
CA GLU A 91 12.80 12.00 -12.42
C GLU A 91 12.23 10.60 -12.29
N ASN A 92 13.03 9.65 -11.84
CA ASN A 92 12.63 8.28 -11.57
C ASN A 92 13.44 7.74 -10.40
N GLU A 93 12.77 7.61 -9.25
CA GLU A 93 13.35 7.11 -8.01
C GLU A 93 12.72 5.77 -7.62
N GLU A 94 13.51 4.95 -6.93
CA GLU A 94 13.14 3.60 -6.53
C GLU A 94 13.18 3.47 -5.01
N TYR A 95 12.05 3.09 -4.42
CA TYR A 95 11.83 3.04 -2.98
C TYR A 95 11.76 1.60 -2.44
N GLY A 96 11.97 0.62 -3.31
CA GLY A 96 11.83 -0.81 -3.04
C GLY A 96 13.04 -1.48 -2.39
N TYR A 97 13.12 -2.80 -2.54
CA TYR A 97 14.16 -3.71 -2.04
C TYR A 97 14.37 -3.70 -0.53
N ARG A 98 13.36 -3.25 0.22
CA ARG A 98 13.39 -3.16 1.67
C ARG A 98 12.01 -3.38 2.26
N CYS A 99 11.91 -3.33 3.59
CA CYS A 99 10.64 -3.48 4.28
C CYS A 99 9.57 -2.54 3.70
N LEU A 100 8.42 -3.10 3.35
CA LEU A 100 7.35 -2.39 2.68
C LEU A 100 6.84 -1.17 3.49
N ILE A 101 6.90 -1.23 4.82
CA ILE A 101 6.54 -0.10 5.70
C ILE A 101 7.48 1.08 5.47
N THR A 102 8.79 0.81 5.44
CA THR A 102 9.81 1.84 5.22
C THR A 102 9.70 2.43 3.81
N ALA A 103 9.52 1.56 2.80
CA ALA A 103 9.26 1.99 1.43
C ALA A 103 8.05 2.93 1.36
N THR A 104 6.95 2.57 2.02
CA THR A 104 5.73 3.40 2.07
C THR A 104 6.01 4.76 2.70
N LYS A 105 6.65 4.79 3.88
CA LYS A 105 6.97 6.05 4.57
C LYS A 105 7.86 6.95 3.72
N ASN A 106 8.89 6.40 3.09
CA ASN A 106 9.79 7.16 2.22
C ASN A 106 9.07 7.74 0.99
N ILE A 107 8.18 6.97 0.37
CA ILE A 107 7.33 7.46 -0.75
C ILE A 107 6.46 8.63 -0.25
N LEU A 108 5.82 8.50 0.91
CA LEU A 108 5.00 9.58 1.47
C LEU A 108 5.81 10.85 1.73
N GLU A 109 7.02 10.74 2.28
CA GLU A 109 7.90 11.89 2.49
C GLU A 109 8.32 12.55 1.18
N LYS A 110 8.69 11.76 0.16
CA LYS A 110 8.98 12.29 -1.18
C LYS A 110 7.80 13.06 -1.74
N LEU A 111 6.61 12.48 -1.69
CA LEU A 111 5.41 13.09 -2.24
C LEU A 111 5.00 14.36 -1.50
N LYS A 112 5.22 14.46 -0.19
CA LYS A 112 5.01 15.70 0.57
C LYS A 112 5.85 16.86 0.05
N VAL A 113 7.10 16.58 -0.35
CA VAL A 113 8.01 17.60 -0.90
C VAL A 113 7.62 17.99 -2.32
N GLU A 114 7.13 17.04 -3.12
CA GLU A 114 6.77 17.26 -4.52
C GLU A 114 5.41 17.95 -4.72
N ILE A 115 4.49 17.84 -3.76
CA ILE A 115 3.18 18.48 -3.87
C ILE A 115 3.33 20.01 -3.83
N ARG A 116 2.91 20.63 -4.93
CA ARG A 116 2.90 22.10 -5.06
C ARG A 116 1.98 22.71 -4.01
N THR A 117 2.50 23.70 -3.30
CA THR A 117 1.73 24.51 -2.35
C THR A 117 1.48 25.88 -2.94
N PHE A 118 0.21 26.19 -3.22
CA PHE A 118 -0.21 27.51 -3.68
C PHE A 118 -0.31 28.45 -2.49
N THR A 119 0.41 29.57 -2.55
CA THR A 119 0.33 30.62 -1.54
C THR A 119 -0.41 31.82 -2.11
N LYS A 120 -1.44 32.28 -1.42
CA LYS A 120 -2.10 33.57 -1.67
C LYS A 120 -1.92 34.48 -0.46
N ILE A 121 -1.19 35.58 -0.64
CA ILE A 121 -1.06 36.63 0.38
C ILE A 121 -2.27 37.57 0.23
N THR A 122 -3.10 37.64 1.26
CA THR A 122 -4.18 38.62 1.36
C THR A 122 -3.76 39.77 2.27
N ALA A 123 -4.54 40.86 2.32
CA ALA A 123 -4.23 42.03 3.14
C ALA A 123 -4.07 41.72 4.65
N THR A 124 -4.64 40.62 5.12
CA THR A 124 -4.68 40.28 6.56
C THR A 124 -4.09 38.91 6.88
N LYS A 125 -4.04 37.97 5.92
CA LYS A 125 -3.59 36.59 6.16
C LYS A 125 -2.89 36.00 4.94
N ARG A 126 -1.92 35.13 5.21
CA ARG A 126 -1.34 34.22 4.21
C ARG A 126 -2.19 32.95 4.16
N LEU A 127 -2.69 32.60 2.98
CA LEU A 127 -3.43 31.36 2.74
C LEU A 127 -2.55 30.42 1.93
N GLU A 128 -2.28 29.24 2.48
CA GLU A 128 -1.55 28.18 1.79
C GLU A 128 -2.51 27.03 1.49
N ARG A 129 -2.50 26.55 0.24
CA ARG A 129 -3.31 25.41 -0.20
C ARG A 129 -2.44 24.46 -1.00
N GLN A 130 -2.33 23.23 -0.54
CA GLN A 130 -1.67 22.16 -1.29
C GLN A 130 -2.52 21.77 -2.51
N MET A 131 -1.86 21.40 -3.61
CA MET A 131 -2.52 20.91 -4.82
C MET A 131 -3.34 19.64 -4.54
N ILE A 132 -2.85 18.79 -3.65
CA ILE A 132 -3.49 17.54 -3.22
C ILE A 132 -3.51 17.56 -1.70
N ASP A 133 -4.66 17.19 -1.12
CA ASP A 133 -4.79 17.05 0.32
C ASP A 133 -3.87 15.93 0.84
N ALA A 134 -3.14 16.22 1.92
CA ALA A 134 -2.14 15.29 2.46
C ALA A 134 -2.76 13.99 2.99
N LEU A 135 -3.99 14.02 3.50
CA LEU A 135 -4.72 12.85 3.96
C LEU A 135 -5.16 11.99 2.77
N ALA A 136 -5.71 12.61 1.73
CA ALA A 136 -6.06 11.91 0.50
C ALA A 136 -4.84 11.24 -0.15
N LEU A 137 -3.70 11.94 -0.18
CA LEU A 137 -2.45 11.38 -0.70
C LEU A 137 -2.01 10.16 0.12
N LYS A 138 -1.97 10.29 1.45
CA LYS A 138 -1.57 9.20 2.36
C LYS A 138 -2.44 7.97 2.11
N GLU A 139 -3.75 8.16 2.06
CA GLU A 139 -4.73 7.10 1.84
C GLU A 139 -4.56 6.44 0.47
N ALA A 140 -4.38 7.22 -0.61
CA ALA A 140 -4.21 6.68 -1.96
C ALA A 140 -2.96 5.79 -2.09
N VAL A 141 -1.84 6.24 -1.54
CA VAL A 141 -0.57 5.48 -1.57
C VAL A 141 -0.69 4.20 -0.76
N ILE A 142 -1.20 4.28 0.47
CA ILE A 142 -1.36 3.13 1.35
C ILE A 142 -2.32 2.11 0.75
N ASN A 143 -3.46 2.57 0.20
CA ASN A 143 -4.41 1.67 -0.44
C ASN A 143 -3.79 0.96 -1.64
N ALA A 144 -3.00 1.66 -2.45
CA ALA A 144 -2.31 1.03 -3.57
C ALA A 144 -1.29 -0.03 -3.10
N ILE A 145 -0.56 0.23 -2.02
CA ILE A 145 0.42 -0.72 -1.48
C ILE A 145 -0.28 -1.93 -0.85
N VAL A 146 -1.25 -1.71 0.04
CA VAL A 146 -1.91 -2.80 0.78
C VAL A 146 -2.82 -3.64 -0.12
N HIS A 147 -3.42 -3.08 -1.18
CA HIS A 147 -4.36 -3.80 -2.04
C HIS A 147 -3.78 -4.28 -3.37
N THR A 148 -2.52 -3.97 -3.71
CA THR A 148 -1.88 -4.52 -4.91
C THR A 148 -1.76 -6.04 -4.81
N ASP A 149 -2.02 -6.70 -5.94
CA ASP A 149 -1.81 -8.12 -6.13
C ASP A 149 -0.33 -8.43 -6.36
N PHE A 150 0.40 -8.59 -5.25
CA PHE A 150 1.82 -8.95 -5.27
C PHE A 150 2.09 -10.39 -5.75
N SER A 151 1.07 -11.25 -5.89
CA SER A 151 1.26 -12.61 -6.42
C SER A 151 1.77 -12.63 -7.86
N ARG A 152 1.63 -11.51 -8.57
CA ARG A 152 2.09 -11.31 -9.94
C ARG A 152 3.45 -10.60 -10.02
N GLU A 153 4.07 -10.30 -8.88
CA GLU A 153 5.35 -9.59 -8.77
C GLU A 153 5.35 -8.21 -9.47
N VAL A 154 4.17 -7.61 -9.64
CA VAL A 154 4.04 -6.25 -10.20
C VAL A 154 3.74 -5.27 -9.05
N PRO A 155 4.73 -4.46 -8.63
CA PRO A 155 4.53 -3.45 -7.59
C PRO A 155 3.63 -2.31 -8.05
N PRO A 156 3.01 -1.56 -7.11
CA PRO A 156 2.35 -0.32 -7.45
C PRO A 156 3.34 0.70 -8.02
N VAL A 157 2.81 1.65 -8.80
CA VAL A 157 3.60 2.75 -9.39
C VAL A 157 2.97 4.08 -9.03
N VAL A 158 3.81 5.04 -8.63
CA VAL A 158 3.39 6.42 -8.37
C VAL A 158 3.95 7.32 -9.46
N GLU A 159 3.08 8.12 -10.07
CA GLU A 159 3.44 8.99 -11.19
C GLU A 159 2.95 10.41 -10.91
N ILE A 160 3.86 11.37 -11.00
CA ILE A 160 3.61 12.79 -10.79
C ILE A 160 3.64 13.48 -12.14
N PHE A 161 2.55 14.14 -12.49
CA PHE A 161 2.41 14.93 -13.71
C PHE A 161 2.27 16.41 -13.34
N SER A 162 2.30 17.29 -14.34
CA SER A 162 2.14 18.73 -14.11
C SER A 162 0.76 19.13 -13.57
N ASP A 163 -0.26 18.30 -13.77
CA ASP A 163 -1.67 18.55 -13.45
C ASP A 163 -2.29 17.56 -12.45
N ARG A 164 -1.65 16.42 -12.20
CA ARG A 164 -2.19 15.35 -11.35
C ARG A 164 -1.11 14.46 -10.75
N LEU A 165 -1.51 13.68 -9.76
CA LEU A 165 -0.77 12.51 -9.28
C LEU A 165 -1.58 11.26 -9.59
N THR A 166 -0.92 10.22 -10.07
CA THR A 166 -1.54 8.91 -10.36
C THR A 166 -0.88 7.85 -9.49
N VAL A 167 -1.68 7.11 -8.73
CA VAL A 167 -1.24 5.92 -8.00
C VAL A 167 -1.88 4.70 -8.63
N THR A 168 -1.07 3.83 -9.23
CA THR A 168 -1.54 2.63 -9.92
C THR A 168 -1.26 1.41 -9.06
N SER A 169 -2.30 0.62 -8.77
CA SER A 169 -2.20 -0.72 -8.18
C SER A 169 -2.62 -1.78 -9.19
N TYR A 170 -2.10 -3.00 -9.04
CA TYR A 170 -2.38 -4.12 -9.93
C TYR A 170 -3.30 -5.15 -9.25
N GLY A 171 -4.13 -5.86 -10.02
CA GLY A 171 -4.99 -6.94 -9.50
C GLY A 171 -6.50 -6.66 -9.51
N GLY A 172 -6.91 -5.41 -9.72
CA GLY A 172 -8.33 -5.02 -9.83
C GLY A 172 -9.13 -5.22 -8.53
N LEU A 173 -10.46 -5.05 -8.61
CA LEU A 173 -11.34 -5.21 -7.45
C LEU A 173 -11.35 -6.68 -6.97
N PRO A 174 -11.27 -6.94 -5.65
CA PRO A 174 -11.44 -8.27 -5.10
C PRO A 174 -12.77 -8.91 -5.52
N LEU A 175 -12.78 -10.24 -5.62
CA LEU A 175 -14.03 -10.99 -5.84
C LEU A 175 -15.02 -10.67 -4.72
N GLY A 176 -16.27 -10.36 -5.10
CA GLY A 176 -17.32 -9.94 -4.16
C GLY A 176 -17.38 -8.44 -3.87
N LEU A 177 -16.42 -7.64 -4.36
CA LEU A 177 -16.47 -6.17 -4.30
C LEU A 177 -16.84 -5.58 -5.66
N SER A 178 -18.08 -5.11 -5.79
CA SER A 178 -18.52 -4.38 -6.97
C SER A 178 -17.94 -2.95 -6.99
N ARG A 179 -17.85 -2.35 -8.19
CA ARG A 179 -17.44 -0.95 -8.36
C ARG A 179 -18.31 -0.01 -7.53
N GLU A 180 -19.63 -0.24 -7.51
CA GLU A 180 -20.56 0.54 -6.70
C GLU A 180 -20.24 0.43 -5.20
N ASN A 181 -20.02 -0.78 -4.69
CA ASN A 181 -19.68 -0.98 -3.28
C ASN A 181 -18.32 -0.37 -2.92
N PHE A 182 -17.36 -0.40 -3.84
CA PHE A 182 -16.08 0.29 -3.67
C PHE A 182 -16.29 1.79 -3.48
N PHE A 183 -17.10 2.45 -4.33
CA PHE A 183 -17.43 3.88 -4.19
C PHE A 183 -18.37 4.20 -3.02
N ARG A 184 -19.01 3.19 -2.42
CA ARG A 184 -19.69 3.30 -1.13
C ARG A 184 -18.75 3.06 0.06
N CYS A 185 -17.44 3.13 -0.17
CA CYS A 185 -16.39 2.99 0.84
C CYS A 185 -16.38 1.62 1.54
N ARG A 186 -16.90 0.56 0.90
CA ARG A 186 -16.83 -0.79 1.47
C ARG A 186 -15.40 -1.31 1.33
N SER A 187 -14.73 -1.52 2.47
CA SER A 187 -13.38 -2.08 2.50
C SER A 187 -13.39 -3.60 2.50
N MET A 188 -12.62 -4.20 1.58
CA MET A 188 -12.30 -5.62 1.54
C MET A 188 -10.80 -5.77 1.25
N PRO A 189 -9.95 -5.92 2.29
CA PRO A 189 -8.51 -6.05 2.10
C PRO A 189 -8.16 -7.33 1.34
N ARG A 190 -7.35 -7.19 0.29
CA ARG A 190 -6.80 -8.33 -0.47
C ARG A 190 -5.71 -9.03 0.35
N ASN A 191 -4.82 -8.24 0.94
CA ASN A 191 -3.68 -8.72 1.72
C ASN A 191 -3.95 -8.44 3.20
N ARG A 192 -4.53 -9.40 3.92
CA ARG A 192 -4.98 -9.20 5.31
C ARG A 192 -3.81 -9.03 6.27
N GLU A 193 -2.72 -9.74 6.01
CA GLU A 193 -1.47 -9.71 6.76
C GLU A 193 -0.83 -8.31 6.66
N LEU A 194 -0.74 -7.76 5.43
CA LEU A 194 -0.25 -6.40 5.21
C LEU A 194 -1.18 -5.35 5.85
N MET A 195 -2.51 -5.50 5.70
CA MET A 195 -3.47 -4.59 6.32
C MET A 195 -3.32 -4.55 7.85
N ARG A 196 -3.16 -5.72 8.48
CA ARG A 196 -2.92 -5.84 9.92
C ARG A 196 -1.62 -5.15 10.32
N VAL A 197 -0.53 -5.40 9.60
CA VAL A 197 0.77 -4.81 9.90
C VAL A 197 0.75 -3.30 9.75
N PHE A 198 0.10 -2.77 8.70
CA PHE A 198 -0.02 -1.32 8.47
C PHE A 198 -0.91 -0.64 9.51
N HIS A 199 -1.98 -1.29 9.94
CA HIS A 199 -2.78 -0.84 11.09
C HIS A 199 -1.93 -0.79 12.35
N ASP A 200 -1.15 -1.84 12.60
CA ASP A 200 -0.36 -2.01 13.80
C ASP A 200 0.74 -0.96 14.00
N VAL A 201 1.13 -0.25 12.93
CA VAL A 201 2.11 0.85 12.92
C VAL A 201 1.49 2.22 12.61
N ASP A 202 0.18 2.38 12.80
CA ASP A 202 -0.60 3.61 12.61
C ASP A 202 -0.57 4.21 11.18
N LEU A 203 -0.30 3.37 10.18
CA LEU A 203 -0.42 3.78 8.78
C LEU A 203 -1.87 3.74 8.30
N VAL A 204 -2.66 2.76 8.76
CA VAL A 204 -4.09 2.60 8.41
C VAL A 204 -4.97 2.73 9.66
N GLU A 205 -6.15 3.32 9.50
CA GLU A 205 -7.16 3.38 10.56
C GLU A 205 -8.17 2.23 10.52
N GLN A 206 -8.69 1.86 11.69
CA GLN A 206 -9.48 0.65 11.94
C GLN A 206 -10.89 0.64 11.30
N LEU A 207 -11.45 1.82 10.96
CA LEU A 207 -12.88 1.95 10.61
C LEU A 207 -13.19 1.86 9.10
N GLY A 208 -12.19 1.63 8.23
CA GLY A 208 -12.40 1.68 6.78
C GLY A 208 -12.87 3.04 6.27
N SER A 209 -12.75 4.08 7.09
CA SER A 209 -13.14 5.47 6.80
C SER A 209 -12.15 6.22 5.91
N GLY A 210 -10.98 5.63 5.67
CA GLY A 210 -9.91 6.25 4.88
C GLY A 210 -10.39 6.67 3.48
N MET A 211 -11.04 5.76 2.77
CA MET A 211 -11.60 6.02 1.43
C MET A 211 -12.69 7.11 1.46
N SER A 212 -13.57 7.12 2.47
CA SER A 212 -14.58 8.18 2.63
C SER A 212 -13.92 9.55 2.75
N ARG A 213 -12.92 9.68 3.62
CA ARG A 213 -12.22 10.96 3.83
C ARG A 213 -11.49 11.42 2.58
N MET A 214 -10.84 10.49 1.87
CA MET A 214 -10.18 10.79 0.60
C MET A 214 -11.16 11.37 -0.45
N MET A 215 -12.44 10.99 -0.41
CA MET A 215 -13.46 11.51 -1.33
C MET A 215 -14.14 12.81 -0.86
N GLU A 216 -14.04 13.16 0.42
CA GLU A 216 -14.69 14.35 1.00
C GLU A 216 -13.83 15.62 0.94
N VAL A 217 -12.51 15.49 0.79
CA VAL A 217 -11.53 16.61 0.81
C VAL A 217 -11.34 17.32 -0.53
#